data_AF-A0A447U8D1-F1
#
_entry.id   AF-A0A447U8D1-F1
#
_cell.length_a   1.000
_cell.length_b   1.000
_cell.length_c   1.000
_cell.angle_alpha   90.00
_cell.angle_beta   90.00
_cell.angle_gamma   90.00
#
_symmetry.space_group_name_H-M   'P 1'
#
loop_
_entity.id
_entity.type
_entity.pdbx_description
1 polymer ?
#
loop_
_entity_poly.entity_id
_entity_poly.type
_entity_poly.pdbx_seq_one_letter_code
_entity_poly.pdbx_strand_id
1 'polypeptide(L)'
;MWALRNIHNRDVLSVAGPFMHRLMLLSGETVNVAIRNGNEAVLIGQKECKSMVRMCAPLGSRLPLHASGAGKALLYPLTEEELVGDRRQYRFAAVYADHSGGFTYPA
;
A
#
# COMPACT_ATOMS: atom_id res chain seq x y z
N MET A 1 -22.62 -11.94 -1.93
CA MET A 1 -22.87 -10.61 -1.31
C MET A 1 -21.53 -9.85 -1.22
N TRP A 2 -21.02 -9.34 -2.35
CA TRP A 2 -19.67 -8.72 -2.46
C TRP A 2 -19.67 -7.37 -3.23
N ALA A 3 -20.85 -6.87 -3.59
CA ALA A 3 -20.97 -5.90 -4.69
C ALA A 3 -21.01 -4.41 -4.29
N LEU A 4 -20.88 -4.02 -3.00
CA LEU A 4 -21.17 -2.64 -2.58
C LEU A 4 -20.02 -1.86 -1.92
N ARG A 5 -18.75 -2.11 -2.28
CA ARG A 5 -17.63 -1.38 -1.66
C ARG A 5 -16.54 -0.90 -2.63
N ASN A 6 -16.91 -0.41 -3.81
CA ASN A 6 -15.95 -0.09 -4.90
C ASN A 6 -16.22 1.24 -5.63
N ILE A 7 -16.45 2.33 -4.90
CA ILE A 7 -16.57 3.68 -5.51
C ILE A 7 -15.36 4.58 -5.22
N HIS A 8 -14.59 4.38 -4.14
CA HIS A 8 -13.46 5.28 -3.81
C HIS A 8 -12.08 4.80 -4.31
N ASN A 9 -11.86 3.50 -4.51
CA ASN A 9 -10.53 2.96 -4.88
C ASN A 9 -10.18 3.17 -6.37
N ARG A 10 -11.18 3.09 -7.26
CA ARG A 10 -10.98 3.26 -8.71
C ARG A 10 -10.44 4.65 -9.06
N ASP A 11 -10.88 5.68 -8.34
CA ASP A 11 -10.41 7.05 -8.54
C ASP A 11 -8.92 7.18 -8.19
N VAL A 12 -8.52 6.71 -7.00
CA VAL A 12 -7.13 6.74 -6.54
C VAL A 12 -6.17 6.04 -7.50
N LEU A 13 -6.52 4.84 -7.99
CA LEU A 13 -5.65 4.09 -8.90
C LEU A 13 -5.56 4.74 -10.30
N SER A 14 -6.64 5.39 -10.74
CA SER A 14 -6.64 6.12 -12.01
C SER A 14 -5.65 7.30 -11.97
N VAL A 15 -5.61 8.02 -10.85
CA VAL A 15 -4.68 9.13 -10.62
C VAL A 15 -3.27 8.63 -10.36
N ALA A 16 -3.10 7.57 -9.56
CA ALA A 16 -1.78 7.06 -9.17
C ALA A 16 -1.04 6.36 -10.33
N GLY A 17 -1.76 5.78 -11.29
CA GLY A 17 -1.20 4.93 -12.36
C GLY A 17 0.04 5.51 -13.07
N PRO A 18 -0.01 6.75 -13.59
CA PRO A 18 1.15 7.38 -14.24
C PRO A 18 2.35 7.57 -13.29
N PHE A 19 2.09 7.97 -12.04
CA PHE A 19 3.15 8.17 -11.03
C PHE A 19 3.78 6.85 -10.62
N MET A 20 2.97 5.81 -10.43
CA MET A 20 3.47 4.46 -10.13
C MET A 20 4.38 3.94 -11.22
N HIS A 21 3.98 4.11 -12.49
CA HIS A 21 4.80 3.68 -13.61
C HIS A 21 6.12 4.44 -13.68
N ARG A 22 6.08 5.78 -13.55
CA ARG A 22 7.28 6.60 -13.54
C ARG A 22 8.20 6.23 -12.37
N LEU A 23 7.65 6.04 -11.18
CA LEU A 23 8.44 5.67 -10.00
C LEU A 23 9.08 4.29 -10.17
N MET A 24 8.36 3.31 -10.72
CA MET A 24 8.90 1.97 -11.01
C MET A 24 10.07 2.04 -11.99
N LEU A 25 9.95 2.85 -13.05
CA LEU A 25 11.03 3.05 -14.01
C LEU A 25 12.26 3.74 -13.39
N LEU A 26 12.05 4.71 -12.50
CA LEU A 26 13.12 5.45 -11.85
C LEU A 26 13.84 4.64 -10.76
N SER A 27 13.09 3.84 -9.98
CA SER A 27 13.67 3.02 -8.91
C SER A 27 14.19 1.67 -9.40
N GLY A 28 13.64 1.13 -10.49
CA GLY A 28 13.87 -0.26 -10.91
C GLY A 28 13.15 -1.30 -10.05
N GLU A 29 12.32 -0.85 -9.10
CA GLU A 29 11.69 -1.67 -8.07
C GLU A 29 10.17 -1.78 -8.24
N THR A 30 9.55 -2.81 -7.68
CA THR A 30 8.08 -2.92 -7.67
C THR A 30 7.48 -1.77 -6.87
N VAL A 31 6.53 -1.06 -7.48
CA VAL A 31 5.80 0.04 -6.83
C VAL A 31 4.42 -0.42 -6.41
N ASN A 32 4.07 -0.12 -5.16
CA ASN A 32 2.79 -0.47 -4.56
C ASN A 32 2.02 0.78 -4.15
N VAL A 33 0.70 0.70 -4.22
CA VAL A 33 -0.22 1.65 -3.60
C VAL A 33 -1.01 0.91 -2.54
N ALA A 34 -1.03 1.45 -1.34
CA ALA A 34 -1.77 0.89 -0.22
C ALA A 34 -2.70 1.93 0.40
N ILE A 35 -3.86 1.49 0.89
CA ILE A 35 -4.73 2.30 1.73
C ILE A 35 -4.75 1.76 3.14
N ARG A 36 -4.93 2.64 4.12
CA ARG A 36 -5.09 2.18 5.49
C ARG A 36 -6.49 1.59 5.72
N ASN A 37 -6.56 0.49 6.45
CA ASN A 37 -7.81 -0.10 6.92
C ASN A 37 -7.64 -0.59 8.36
N GLY A 38 -8.04 0.25 9.33
CA GLY A 38 -7.77 -0.02 10.75
C GLY A 38 -6.27 -0.02 11.02
N ASN A 39 -5.76 -1.15 11.53
CA ASN A 39 -4.36 -1.32 11.93
C ASN A 39 -3.47 -1.95 10.84
N GLU A 40 -3.97 -2.00 9.61
CA GLU A 40 -3.28 -2.63 8.48
C GLU A 40 -3.28 -1.72 7.26
N ALA A 41 -2.24 -1.84 6.44
CA ALA A 41 -2.19 -1.32 5.08
C ALA A 41 -2.70 -2.39 4.11
N VAL A 42 -3.64 -2.03 3.24
CA VAL A 42 -4.18 -2.94 2.22
C VAL A 42 -3.65 -2.52 0.86
N LEU A 43 -2.95 -3.42 0.17
CA LEU A 43 -2.46 -3.17 -1.18
C LEU A 43 -3.62 -3.09 -2.17
N ILE A 44 -3.74 -1.97 -2.88
CA ILE A 44 -4.82 -1.71 -3.84
C ILE A 44 -4.31 -1.55 -5.27
N GLY A 45 -3.03 -1.25 -5.47
CA GLY A 45 -2.42 -1.14 -6.79
C GLY A 45 -0.96 -1.58 -6.77
N GLN A 46 -0.48 -2.10 -7.91
CA GLN A 46 0.90 -2.55 -8.05
C GLN A 46 1.40 -2.33 -9.49
N LYS A 47 2.66 -1.93 -9.62
CA LYS A 47 3.44 -1.92 -10.85
C LYS A 47 4.72 -2.71 -10.61
N GLU A 48 4.72 -3.96 -11.07
CA GLU A 48 5.87 -4.85 -10.93
C GLU A 48 7.06 -4.38 -11.78
N CYS A 49 8.25 -4.48 -11.20
CA CYS A 49 9.49 -4.37 -11.97
C CYS A 49 9.81 -5.70 -12.67
N LYS A 50 10.78 -5.66 -13.59
CA LYS A 50 11.24 -6.84 -14.36
C LYS A 50 12.37 -7.62 -13.66
N SER A 51 12.70 -7.28 -12.42
CA SER A 51 13.77 -7.98 -11.68
C SER A 51 13.36 -9.41 -11.33
N MET A 52 14.36 -10.31 -11.31
CA MET A 52 14.19 -11.70 -10.92
C MET A 52 13.85 -11.84 -9.42
N VAL A 53 14.40 -10.95 -8.59
CA VAL A 53 14.03 -10.80 -7.17
C VAL A 53 13.17 -9.57 -7.05
N ARG A 54 11.93 -9.74 -6.57
CA ARG A 54 10.97 -8.65 -6.39
C ARG A 54 9.97 -8.97 -5.28
N MET A 55 9.40 -7.92 -4.71
CA MET A 55 8.23 -8.03 -3.84
C MET A 55 7.04 -8.57 -4.63
N CYS A 56 6.36 -9.61 -4.11
CA CYS A 56 5.31 -10.36 -4.82
C CYS A 56 3.99 -10.46 -4.05
N ALA A 57 3.73 -9.56 -3.08
CA ALA A 57 2.47 -9.54 -2.37
C ALA A 57 1.30 -9.20 -3.34
N PRO A 58 0.25 -10.05 -3.42
CA PRO A 58 -0.87 -9.81 -4.31
C PRO A 58 -1.71 -8.60 -3.88
N LEU A 59 -2.48 -8.05 -4.82
CA LEU A 59 -3.49 -7.03 -4.49
C LEU A 59 -4.49 -7.58 -3.47
N GLY A 60 -4.86 -6.76 -2.49
CA GLY A 60 -5.66 -7.15 -1.34
C GLY A 60 -4.86 -7.67 -0.15
N SER A 61 -3.55 -7.94 -0.30
CA SER A 61 -2.68 -8.26 0.84
C SER A 61 -2.74 -7.18 1.91
N ARG A 62 -2.68 -7.63 3.17
CA ARG A 62 -2.72 -6.78 4.35
C ARG A 62 -1.35 -6.80 5.03
N LEU A 63 -0.81 -5.64 5.30
CA LEU A 63 0.51 -5.46 5.89
C LEU A 63 0.38 -4.72 7.23
N PRO A 64 1.15 -5.08 8.27
CA PRO A 64 1.16 -4.35 9.54
C PRO A 64 1.61 -2.91 9.30
N LEU A 65 0.93 -1.95 9.92
CA LEU A 65 1.27 -0.53 9.73
C LEU A 65 2.67 -0.18 10.25
N HIS A 66 3.06 -0.74 11.39
CA HIS A 66 4.34 -0.41 12.03
C HIS A 66 5.55 -1.12 11.37
N ALA A 67 5.32 -2.23 10.67
CA ALA A 67 6.37 -3.10 10.14
C ALA A 67 6.38 -3.20 8.60
N SER A 68 5.74 -2.26 7.90
CA SER A 68 5.83 -2.14 6.45
C SER A 68 6.16 -0.72 6.02
N GLY A 69 6.83 -0.57 4.86
CA GLY A 69 7.11 0.75 4.29
C GLY A 69 5.83 1.55 4.02
N ALA A 70 4.83 0.90 3.41
CA ALA A 70 3.49 1.47 3.21
C ALA A 70 2.87 1.93 4.53
N GLY A 71 2.94 1.06 5.54
CA GLY A 71 2.34 1.29 6.82
C GLY A 71 2.93 2.50 7.53
N LYS A 72 4.26 2.60 7.58
CA LYS A 72 4.95 3.76 8.15
C LYS A 72 4.60 5.04 7.39
N ALA A 73 4.53 5.00 6.07
CA ALA A 73 4.11 6.14 5.25
C ALA A 73 2.65 6.56 5.52
N LEU A 74 1.76 5.58 5.76
CA LEU A 74 0.36 5.84 6.12
C LEU A 74 0.18 6.36 7.55
N LEU A 75 1.12 6.08 8.46
CA LEU A 75 1.13 6.60 9.82
C LEU A 75 1.76 7.99 9.92
N TYR A 76 2.65 8.37 9.00
CA TYR A 76 3.37 9.65 9.00
C TYR A 76 2.50 10.91 9.19
N PRO A 77 1.31 11.04 8.55
CA PRO A 77 0.52 12.26 8.68
C PRO A 77 -0.33 12.33 9.95
N LEU A 78 -0.30 11.32 10.83
CA LEU A 78 -1.15 11.25 12.02
C LEU A 78 -0.51 11.94 13.21
N THR A 79 -1.34 12.56 14.04
CA THR A 79 -0.97 13.09 15.36
C THR A 79 -0.77 11.96 16.38
N GLU A 80 -0.09 12.23 17.51
CA GLU A 80 0.09 11.23 18.57
C GLU A 80 -1.26 10.75 19.14
N GLU A 81 -2.23 11.65 19.27
CA GLU A 81 -3.59 11.31 19.71
C GLU A 81 -4.28 10.37 18.72
N GLU A 82 -4.11 10.60 17.42
CA GLU A 82 -4.64 9.72 16.37
C GLU A 82 -3.97 8.34 16.37
N LEU A 83 -2.66 8.27 16.64
CA LEU A 83 -1.92 7.01 16.74
C LEU A 83 -2.40 6.14 17.91
N VAL A 84 -2.72 6.76 19.06
CA VAL A 84 -3.17 6.06 20.27
C VAL A 84 -4.66 5.66 20.18
N GLY A 85 -5.48 6.50 19.56
CA GLY A 85 -6.94 6.32 19.49
C GLY A 85 -7.44 5.48 18.31
N ASP A 86 -6.55 4.95 17.47
CA ASP A 86 -6.97 4.61 16.11
C ASP A 86 -7.84 3.36 15.98
N ARG A 87 -9.03 3.57 15.42
CA ARG A 87 -9.95 2.55 14.91
C ARG A 87 -10.59 2.94 13.57
N ARG A 88 -10.13 4.01 12.89
CA ARG A 88 -10.90 4.60 11.78
C ARG A 88 -10.53 4.07 10.39
N GLN A 89 -11.59 4.00 9.59
CA GLN A 89 -11.73 3.39 8.27
C GLN A 89 -11.03 4.17 7.15
N TYR A 90 -10.59 3.45 6.11
CA TYR A 90 -10.15 3.91 4.77
C TYR A 90 -9.72 5.37 4.66
N ARG A 91 -8.51 5.70 5.13
CA ARG A 91 -7.94 7.04 4.96
C ARG A 91 -6.48 6.97 4.55
N PHE A 92 -6.15 7.84 3.60
CA PHE A 92 -4.85 8.03 2.94
C PHE A 92 -4.36 6.82 2.13
N ALA A 93 -3.84 7.12 0.95
CA ALA A 93 -3.15 6.18 0.10
C ALA A 93 -1.66 6.53 0.10
N ALA A 94 -0.80 5.54 0.29
CA ALA A 94 0.63 5.69 0.17
C ALA A 94 1.11 4.98 -1.09
N VAL A 95 1.96 5.66 -1.87
CA VAL A 95 2.65 5.08 -3.03
C VAL A 95 4.12 4.95 -2.67
N TYR A 96 4.70 3.75 -2.80
CA TYR A 96 6.10 3.53 -2.47
C TYR A 96 6.72 2.42 -3.34
N ALA A 97 8.03 2.50 -3.55
CA ALA A 97 8.84 1.48 -4.21
C ALA A 97 9.52 0.60 -3.15
N ASP A 98 9.71 -0.68 -3.44
CA ASP A 98 10.26 -1.63 -2.47
C ASP A 98 11.39 -2.47 -3.06
N HIS A 99 12.55 -2.46 -2.38
CA HIS A 99 13.75 -3.26 -2.66
C HIS A 99 13.92 -4.43 -1.67
N SER A 100 13.06 -4.50 -0.63
CA SER A 100 13.18 -5.48 0.43
C SER A 100 12.64 -6.83 -0.04
N GLY A 101 13.57 -7.73 -0.34
CA GLY A 101 13.27 -9.13 -0.63
C GLY A 101 12.70 -9.83 0.59
N GLY A 102 11.38 -10.05 0.59
CA GLY A 102 10.71 -11.06 1.40
C GLY A 102 10.01 -10.57 2.66
N PHE A 103 8.69 -10.74 2.70
CA PHE A 103 7.93 -10.91 3.93
C PHE A 103 6.96 -12.09 3.74
N THR A 104 7.23 -13.20 4.41
CA THR A 104 6.26 -14.27 4.62
C THR A 104 5.41 -13.92 5.83
N TYR A 105 4.09 -13.90 5.67
CA TYR A 105 3.17 -13.88 6.80
C TYR A 105 2.82 -15.33 7.16
N PRO A 106 2.87 -15.73 8.43
CA PRO A 106 2.27 -16.99 8.84
C PRO A 106 0.75 -16.95 8.63
N ALA A 107 0.18 -18.12 8.32
CA ALA A 107 -1.25 -18.35 8.16
C ALA A 107 -2.04 -18.10 9.45
#